data_AF-A0A2E8E9I4-F1
#
_entry.id   AF-A0A2E8E9I4-F1
#
_cell.length_a   1.000
_cell.length_b   1.000
_cell.length_c   1.000
_cell.angle_alpha   90.00
_cell.angle_beta   90.00
_cell.angle_gamma   90.00
#
_symmetry.space_group_name_H-M   'P 1'
#
loop_
_entity.id
_entity.type
_entity.pdbx_description
1 polymer ?
#
loop_
_entity_poly.entity_id
_entity_poly.type
_entity_poly.pdbx_seq_one_letter_code
_entity_poly.pdbx_strand_id
1 'polypeptide(L)'
;MLVFGLLLPTFFAGIGLLVWRRTGALTPAAALWAVGGTLSAIFALWPASRRVIYIGWMTAVYPIGWTVSHLLLGIVYFLVMTPIGLTMRVLGRDPMARRFDRSAPSYWVHRDTADRVNRYLRQF
;
A
#
# COMPACT_ATOMS: atom_id res chain seq x y z
N MET A 1 16.65 -2.44 14.50
CA MET A 1 17.03 -1.01 14.36
C MET A 1 18.55 -0.80 14.33
N LEU A 2 19.37 -1.56 15.07
CA LEU A 2 20.85 -1.42 15.09
C LEU A 2 21.56 -1.71 13.74
N VAL A 3 21.02 -2.62 12.93
CA VAL A 3 21.66 -3.06 11.67
C VAL A 3 21.75 -1.93 10.62
N PHE A 4 20.75 -1.05 10.56
CA PHE A 4 20.75 0.09 9.62
C PHE A 4 21.76 1.18 10.02
N GLY A 5 22.12 1.26 11.30
CA GLY A 5 23.15 2.17 11.80
C GLY A 5 24.58 1.71 11.49
N LEU A 6 24.79 0.41 11.28
CA LEU A 6 26.10 -0.20 10.94
C LEU A 6 26.38 -0.25 9.44
N LEU A 7 25.34 -0.30 8.59
CA LEU A 7 25.47 -0.36 7.13
C LEU A 7 25.97 0.95 6.49
N LEU A 8 25.58 2.10 7.04
CA LEU A 8 25.99 3.41 6.53
C LEU A 8 27.49 3.71 6.70
N PRO A 9 28.11 3.51 7.88
CA PRO A 9 29.54 3.73 8.05
C PRO A 9 30.39 2.72 7.27
N THR A 10 29.93 1.48 7.08
CA THR A 10 30.64 0.48 6.26
C THR A 10 30.60 0.81 4.77
N PHE A 11 29.47 1.31 4.26
CA PHE A 11 29.35 1.75 2.86
C PHE A 11 30.23 2.96 2.55
N PHE A 12 30.24 3.97 3.42
CA PHE A 12 31.10 5.15 3.25
C PHE A 12 32.59 4.83 3.47
N ALA A 13 32.95 3.92 4.39
CA ALA A 13 34.33 3.45 4.55
C ALA A 13 34.82 2.71 3.29
N GLY A 14 33.95 1.91 2.66
CA GLY A 14 34.25 1.23 1.40
C GLY A 14 34.47 2.19 0.22
N ILE A 15 33.58 3.18 0.05
CA ILE A 15 33.73 4.20 -0.99
C ILE A 15 34.96 5.08 -0.75
N GLY A 16 35.23 5.46 0.50
CA GLY A 16 36.41 6.22 0.86
C GLY A 16 37.70 5.49 0.45
N LEU A 17 37.81 4.21 0.81
CA LEU A 17 38.95 3.37 0.46
C LEU A 17 39.11 3.21 -1.06
N LEU A 18 38.00 3.12 -1.81
CA LEU A 18 38.01 2.99 -3.26
C LEU A 18 38.47 4.27 -3.97
N VAL A 19 38.06 5.44 -3.46
CA VAL A 19 38.50 6.74 -3.96
C VAL A 19 39.98 6.96 -3.66
N TRP A 20 40.44 6.63 -2.46
CA TRP A 20 41.87 6.71 -2.09
C TRP A 20 42.76 5.87 -3.00
N ARG A 21 42.30 4.67 -3.40
CA ARG A 21 43.04 3.80 -4.33
C ARG A 21 43.02 4.25 -5.79
N ARG A 22 42.11 5.14 -6.19
CA ARG A 22 41.94 5.57 -7.60
C ARG A 22 42.63 6.88 -7.93
N THR A 23 42.77 7.83 -7.00
CA THR A 23 43.20 9.20 -7.35
C THR A 23 44.54 9.66 -6.80
N GLY A 24 45.11 9.01 -5.77
CA GLY A 24 46.46 9.34 -5.27
C GLY A 24 46.69 10.77 -4.72
N ALA A 25 45.71 11.67 -4.82
CA ALA A 25 45.76 13.05 -4.33
C ALA A 25 44.98 13.18 -3.02
N LEU A 26 45.70 13.48 -1.94
CA LEU A 26 45.20 13.58 -0.56
C LEU A 26 44.15 14.68 -0.35
N THR A 27 44.21 15.76 -1.11
CA THR A 27 43.39 16.97 -0.91
C THR A 27 41.92 16.82 -1.30
N PRO A 28 41.53 16.35 -2.50
CA PRO A 28 40.12 16.16 -2.84
C PRO A 28 39.49 14.96 -2.11
N ALA A 29 40.29 13.93 -1.80
CA ALA A 29 39.84 12.76 -1.05
C ALA A 29 39.49 13.14 0.40
N ALA A 30 40.34 13.92 1.08
CA ALA A 30 40.06 14.39 2.44
C ALA A 30 38.82 15.29 2.51
N ALA A 31 38.59 16.15 1.50
CA ALA A 31 37.37 16.97 1.43
C ALA A 31 36.11 16.13 1.28
N LEU A 32 36.14 15.09 0.43
CA LEU A 32 35.02 14.15 0.25
C LEU A 32 34.76 13.31 1.51
N TRP A 33 35.82 12.90 2.21
CA TRP A 33 35.71 12.15 3.47
C TRP A 33 35.23 13.02 4.62
N ALA A 34 35.65 14.29 4.68
CA ALA A 34 35.16 15.25 5.65
C ALA A 34 33.68 15.54 5.41
N VAL A 35 33.27 15.83 4.17
CA VAL A 35 31.86 16.10 3.85
C VAL A 35 30.99 14.86 4.10
N GLY A 36 31.40 13.69 3.61
CA GLY A 36 30.66 12.44 3.80
C GLY A 36 30.64 11.97 5.26
N GLY A 37 31.73 12.20 6.00
CA GLY A 37 31.87 11.92 7.43
C GLY A 37 31.02 12.85 8.28
N THR A 38 31.02 14.15 8.00
CA THR A 38 30.17 15.13 8.68
C THR A 38 28.70 14.87 8.40
N LEU A 39 28.32 14.58 7.14
CA LEU A 39 26.94 14.26 6.80
C LEU A 39 26.48 12.97 7.49
N SER A 40 27.33 11.94 7.53
CA SER A 40 27.05 10.68 8.23
C SER A 40 27.01 10.85 9.74
N ALA A 41 27.89 11.67 10.32
CA ALA A 41 27.88 12.00 11.75
C ALA A 41 26.59 12.74 12.13
N ILE A 42 26.16 13.71 11.33
CA ILE A 42 24.87 14.41 11.51
C ILE A 42 23.71 13.40 11.42
N PHE A 43 23.74 12.48 10.46
CA PHE A 43 22.72 11.43 10.32
C PHE A 43 22.73 10.41 11.48
N ALA A 44 23.90 10.17 12.08
CA ALA A 44 24.10 9.25 13.20
C ALA A 44 23.70 9.87 14.55
N LEU A 45 24.13 11.11 14.81
CA LEU A 45 23.89 11.86 16.05
C LEU A 45 22.47 12.42 16.15
N TRP A 46 21.76 12.57 15.02
CA TRP A 46 20.40 13.11 14.99
C TRP A 46 19.35 12.07 14.52
N PRO A 47 19.03 11.04 15.32
CA PRO A 47 18.02 10.04 14.97
C PRO A 47 16.62 10.64 14.75
N ALA A 48 16.34 11.81 15.31
CA ALA A 48 15.10 12.54 15.10
C ALA A 48 14.89 12.99 13.64
N SER A 49 15.96 13.29 12.90
CA SER A 49 15.85 13.73 11.49
C SER A 49 15.35 12.59 10.58
N ARG A 50 15.75 11.35 10.86
CA ARG A 50 15.29 10.15 10.12
C ARG A 50 13.78 10.00 10.19
N ARG A 51 13.21 10.27 11.37
CA ARG A 51 11.77 10.22 11.59
C ARG A 51 11.05 11.30 10.78
N VAL A 52 11.59 12.52 10.74
CA VAL A 52 10.99 13.62 9.96
C VAL A 52 11.03 13.35 8.46
N ILE A 53 12.18 12.87 7.94
CA ILE A 53 12.31 12.50 6.52
C ILE A 53 11.35 11.36 6.17
N TYR A 54 11.28 10.33 7.02
CA TYR A 54 10.36 9.21 6.83
C TYR A 54 8.91 9.68 6.83
N ILE A 55 8.50 10.52 7.78
CA ILE A 55 7.13 11.05 7.84
C ILE A 55 6.84 11.93 6.63
N GLY A 56 7.77 12.80 6.22
CA GLY A 56 7.62 13.64 5.04
C GLY A 56 7.44 12.81 3.77
N TRP A 57 8.30 11.81 3.58
CA TRP A 57 8.21 10.88 2.45
C TRP A 57 6.91 10.07 2.47
N MET A 58 6.53 9.53 3.64
CA MET A 58 5.30 8.75 3.79
C MET A 58 4.07 9.61 3.49
N THR A 59 4.05 10.86 3.96
CA THR A 59 2.97 11.81 3.68
C THR A 59 2.89 12.14 2.18
N ALA A 60 4.04 12.27 1.51
CA ALA A 60 4.09 12.53 0.08
C ALA A 60 3.63 11.32 -0.77
N VAL A 61 3.96 10.10 -0.35
CA VAL A 61 3.59 8.86 -1.07
C VAL A 61 2.17 8.39 -0.74
N TYR A 62 1.64 8.72 0.43
CA TYR A 62 0.28 8.38 0.86
C TYR A 62 -0.82 8.69 -0.18
N PRO A 63 -0.91 9.89 -0.78
CA PRO A 63 -1.93 10.18 -1.78
C PRO A 63 -1.83 9.28 -3.01
N ILE A 64 -0.62 8.84 -3.39
CA ILE A 64 -0.43 7.92 -4.51
C ILE A 64 -1.10 6.58 -4.22
N GLY A 65 -0.86 6.02 -3.04
CA GLY A 65 -1.48 4.75 -2.62
C GLY A 65 -3.01 4.86 -2.55
N TRP A 66 -3.51 5.98 -2.03
CA TRP A 66 -4.94 6.28 -2.01
C TRP A 66 -5.54 6.33 -3.43
N THR A 67 -4.90 7.07 -4.35
CA THR A 67 -5.35 7.19 -5.74
C THR A 67 -5.32 5.86 -6.46
N VAL A 68 -4.23 5.09 -6.36
CA VAL A 68 -4.12 3.77 -7.00
C VAL A 68 -5.20 2.82 -6.49
N SER A 69 -5.47 2.81 -5.19
CA SER A 69 -6.51 1.96 -4.60
C SER A 69 -7.91 2.31 -5.12
N HIS A 70 -8.25 3.60 -5.18
CA HIS A 70 -9.54 4.06 -5.71
C HIS A 70 -9.66 3.82 -7.21
N LEU A 71 -8.59 4.06 -7.96
CA LEU A 71 -8.55 3.83 -9.39
C LEU A 71 -8.77 2.34 -9.69
N LEU A 72 -8.07 1.45 -8.98
CA LEU A 72 -8.17 0.01 -9.17
C LEU A 72 -9.56 -0.51 -8.80
N LEU A 73 -10.13 -0.02 -7.70
CA LEU A 73 -11.52 -0.31 -7.32
C LEU A 73 -12.51 0.16 -8.40
N GLY A 74 -12.34 1.39 -8.90
CA GLY A 74 -13.17 1.95 -9.97
C GLY A 74 -13.07 1.13 -11.26
N ILE A 75 -11.86 0.75 -11.66
CA ILE A 75 -11.64 -0.10 -12.83
C ILE A 75 -12.34 -1.44 -12.64
N VAL A 76 -12.10 -2.14 -11.54
CA VAL A 76 -12.76 -3.45 -11.29
C VAL A 76 -14.28 -3.30 -11.28
N TYR A 77 -14.81 -2.26 -10.66
CA TYR A 77 -16.24 -2.03 -10.61
C TYR A 77 -16.84 -1.77 -12.01
N PHE A 78 -16.23 -0.89 -12.81
CA PHE A 78 -16.78 -0.49 -14.11
C PHE A 78 -16.44 -1.44 -15.26
N LEU A 79 -15.29 -2.11 -15.23
CA LEU A 79 -14.87 -3.06 -16.28
C LEU A 79 -15.25 -4.51 -15.99
N VAL A 80 -15.49 -4.88 -14.73
CA VAL A 80 -15.83 -6.27 -14.37
C VAL A 80 -17.24 -6.34 -13.82
N MET A 81 -17.54 -5.68 -12.70
CA MET A 81 -18.86 -5.83 -12.07
C MET A 81 -19.99 -5.24 -12.91
N THR A 82 -19.79 -4.06 -13.48
CA THR A 82 -20.81 -3.36 -14.28
C THR A 82 -21.19 -4.14 -15.55
N PRO A 83 -20.25 -4.64 -16.38
CA PRO A 83 -20.64 -5.44 -17.54
C PRO A 83 -21.26 -6.76 -17.14
N ILE A 84 -20.85 -7.42 -16.05
CA ILE A 84 -21.54 -8.62 -15.57
C ILE A 84 -23.02 -8.31 -15.27
N GLY A 85 -23.28 -7.23 -14.53
CA GLY A 85 -24.65 -6.78 -14.24
C GLY A 85 -25.43 -6.37 -15.49
N LEU A 86 -24.77 -5.70 -16.44
CA LEU A 86 -25.37 -5.29 -17.71
C LEU A 86 -25.72 -6.52 -18.58
N THR A 87 -24.82 -7.49 -18.69
CA THR A 87 -25.04 -8.76 -19.37
C THR A 87 -26.20 -9.51 -18.73
N MET A 88 -26.27 -9.61 -17.40
CA MET A 88 -27.43 -10.20 -16.71
C MET A 88 -28.74 -9.48 -17.05
N ARG A 89 -28.72 -8.14 -17.08
CA ARG A 89 -29.87 -7.32 -17.44
C ARG A 89 -30.32 -7.54 -18.90
N VAL A 90 -29.38 -7.62 -19.84
CA VAL A 90 -29.65 -7.89 -21.26
C VAL A 90 -30.18 -9.32 -21.46
N LEU A 91 -29.64 -10.31 -20.74
CA LEU A 91 -30.14 -11.69 -20.76
C LEU A 91 -31.48 -11.88 -20.00
N GLY A 92 -32.06 -10.81 -19.45
CA GLY A 92 -33.33 -10.85 -18.73
C GLY A 92 -33.29 -11.61 -17.40
N ARG A 93 -32.10 -11.94 -16.89
CA ARG A 93 -31.92 -12.53 -15.56
C ARG A 93 -32.01 -11.43 -14.52
N ASP A 94 -33.07 -11.47 -13.72
CA ASP A 94 -33.26 -10.63 -12.54
C ASP A 94 -33.14 -11.47 -11.26
N PRO A 95 -31.91 -11.84 -10.84
CA PRO A 95 -31.72 -12.70 -9.67
C PRO A 95 -32.16 -12.06 -8.36
N MET A 96 -32.41 -10.75 -8.34
CA MET A 96 -32.87 -10.03 -7.16
C MET A 96 -34.35 -9.65 -7.23
N ALA A 97 -35.11 -10.14 -8.22
CA ALA A 97 -36.53 -9.84 -8.42
C ALA A 97 -36.83 -8.34 -8.26
N ARG A 98 -35.94 -7.48 -8.80
CA ARG A 98 -36.03 -6.02 -8.69
C ARG A 98 -37.10 -5.43 -9.60
N ARG A 99 -37.59 -6.20 -10.59
CA ARG A 99 -38.70 -5.79 -11.45
C ARG A 99 -40.01 -5.78 -10.64
N PHE A 100 -40.68 -4.63 -10.69
CA PHE A 100 -41.99 -4.45 -10.07
C PHE A 100 -43.06 -5.24 -10.86
N ASP A 101 -43.59 -6.28 -10.24
CA ASP A 101 -44.75 -7.04 -10.70
C ASP A 101 -46.05 -6.47 -10.12
N ARG A 102 -46.85 -5.81 -10.98
CA ARG A 102 -48.15 -5.24 -10.60
C ARG A 102 -49.22 -6.28 -10.32
N SER A 103 -49.01 -7.53 -10.75
CA SER A 103 -49.95 -8.64 -10.56
C SER A 103 -49.65 -9.48 -9.32
N ALA A 104 -48.50 -9.24 -8.66
CA ALA A 104 -48.12 -9.95 -7.45
C ALA A 104 -48.97 -9.49 -6.24
N PRO A 105 -49.62 -10.41 -5.51
CA PRO A 105 -50.41 -10.06 -4.32
C PRO A 105 -49.52 -9.61 -3.14
N SER A 106 -48.25 -10.00 -3.12
CA SER A 106 -47.24 -9.56 -2.16
C SER A 106 -45.84 -9.90 -2.67
N TYR A 107 -44.86 -9.02 -2.42
CA TYR A 107 -43.43 -9.30 -2.66
C TYR A 107 -42.77 -10.07 -1.51
N TRP A 108 -43.57 -10.47 -0.50
CA TRP A 108 -43.06 -11.19 0.66
C TRP A 108 -42.56 -12.58 0.25
N VAL A 109 -41.24 -12.77 0.33
CA VAL A 109 -40.63 -14.10 0.19
C VAL A 109 -40.81 -14.83 1.52
N HIS A 110 -41.69 -15.84 1.55
CA HIS A 110 -41.89 -16.66 2.73
C HIS A 110 -40.57 -17.34 3.09
N ARG A 111 -40.04 -17.02 4.27
CA ARG A 111 -38.88 -17.70 4.81
C ARG A 111 -39.39 -18.79 5.74
N ASP A 112 -39.10 -20.04 5.39
CA ASP A 112 -39.28 -21.14 6.33
C ASP A 112 -38.45 -20.83 7.58
N THR A 113 -39.12 -20.64 8.71
CA THR A 113 -38.47 -20.62 10.02
C THR A 113 -37.78 -21.96 10.17
N ALA A 114 -36.45 -21.97 10.12
CA ALA A 114 -35.70 -23.17 10.34
C ALA A 114 -36.00 -23.68 11.76
N ASP A 115 -36.84 -24.71 11.87
CA ASP A 115 -37.27 -25.37 13.12
C ASP A 115 -36.12 -25.95 13.96
N ARG A 116 -34.87 -25.79 13.51
CA ARG A 116 -33.68 -26.32 14.19
C ARG A 116 -32.81 -25.19 14.69
N VAL A 117 -33.02 -24.85 15.97
CA VAL A 117 -32.10 -24.05 16.81
C VAL A 117 -30.63 -24.51 16.62
N ASN A 118 -30.41 -25.80 16.40
CA ASN A 118 -29.10 -26.40 16.13
C ASN A 118 -28.35 -25.84 14.89
N ARG A 119 -29.06 -25.28 13.89
CA ARG A 119 -28.43 -24.68 12.70
C ARG A 119 -27.82 -23.30 13.01
N TYR A 120 -28.37 -22.57 13.98
CA TYR A 120 -27.82 -21.29 14.44
C TYR A 120 -26.52 -21.48 15.24
N LEU A 121 -26.36 -22.62 15.91
CA LEU A 121 -25.20 -22.92 16.76
C LEU A 121 -23.96 -23.41 15.99
N ARG A 122 -24.04 -23.63 14.68
CA ARG A 122 -22.96 -24.17 13.83
C ARG A 122 -22.50 -23.22 12.72
N GLN A 123 -22.53 -21.92 12.99
CA GLN A 123 -22.18 -20.89 12.02
C GLN A 123 -20.66 -20.67 11.83
N PHE A 124 -19.80 -21.27 12.66
CA PHE A 124 -18.34 -21.18 12.55
C PHE A 124 -17.72 -22.56 12.37
#